data_AF-A0A1B8Y947-F1
#
_entry.id   AF-A0A1B8Y947-F1
#
_cell.length_a   1.000
_cell.length_b   1.000
_cell.length_c   1.000
_cell.angle_alpha   90.00
_cell.angle_beta   90.00
_cell.angle_gamma   90.00
#
_symmetry.space_group_name_H-M   'P 1'
#
loop_
_entity.id
_entity.type
_entity.pdbx_description
1 polymer ?
#
loop_
_entity_poly.entity_id
_entity_poly.type
_entity_poly.pdbx_seq_one_letter_code
_entity_poly.pdbx_strand_id
1 'polypeptide(L)' 'MDPIETPLMDDSDAKAPVCQNKVCGDRVHTYDCGEKIADWLSRFLNRKCHLIRQSSNFSRFANANRK' A
#
# COMPACT_ATOMS: atom_id res chain seq x y z
N MET A 1 19.91 -11.51 -3.21
CA MET A 1 18.58 -11.90 -2.69
C MET A 1 17.77 -12.38 -3.86
N ASP A 2 17.05 -13.48 -3.71
CA ASP A 2 16.21 -14.01 -4.79
C ASP A 2 14.96 -13.14 -4.99
N PRO A 3 14.45 -13.00 -6.23
CA PRO A 3 13.21 -12.28 -6.50
C PRO A 3 12.03 -12.87 -5.70
N ILE A 4 11.11 -12.00 -5.27
CA ILE A 4 9.85 -12.41 -4.65
C ILE A 4 8.69 -12.20 -5.62
N GLU A 5 7.86 -13.23 -5.76
CA GLU A 5 6.61 -13.15 -6.50
C GLU A 5 5.46 -12.89 -5.53
N THR A 6 4.57 -11.99 -5.93
CA THR A 6 3.33 -11.70 -5.21
C THR A 6 2.19 -11.58 -6.22
N PRO A 7 1.00 -12.15 -5.94
CA PRO A 7 -0.13 -12.02 -6.83
C PRO A 7 -0.57 -10.55 -6.95
N LEU A 8 -0.90 -10.15 -8.17
CA LEU A 8 -1.63 -8.90 -8.40
C LEU A 8 -3.07 -9.14 -7.92
N MET A 9 -3.37 -8.88 -6.65
CA MET A 9 -4.75 -9.03 -6.15
C MET A 9 -5.64 -7.97 -6.81
N ASP A 10 -6.85 -8.31 -7.24
CA ASP A 10 -7.87 -7.30 -7.54
C ASP A 10 -8.53 -6.82 -6.23
N ASP A 11 -9.20 -5.67 -6.26
CA ASP A 11 -9.89 -5.14 -5.07
C ASP A 11 -11.00 -6.09 -4.56
N SER A 12 -11.48 -7.00 -5.41
CA SER A 12 -12.41 -8.09 -5.08
C SER A 12 -11.78 -9.16 -4.17
N ASP A 13 -10.46 -9.34 -4.24
CA ASP A 13 -9.69 -10.34 -3.49
C ASP A 13 -9.01 -9.76 -2.24
N ALA A 14 -9.10 -8.45 -2.05
CA ALA A 14 -8.52 -7.74 -0.92
C ALA A 14 -9.33 -7.97 0.37
N LYS A 15 -9.21 -9.17 0.95
CA LYS A 15 -9.65 -9.48 2.32
C LYS A 15 -8.83 -8.75 3.39
N ALA A 16 -7.74 -8.10 3.00
CA ALA A 16 -6.91 -7.32 3.90
C ALA A 16 -7.65 -6.02 4.31
N PRO A 17 -7.60 -5.64 5.59
CA PRO A 17 -8.21 -4.40 6.05
C PRO A 17 -7.56 -3.20 5.33
N VAL A 18 -8.39 -2.25 4.91
CA VAL A 18 -7.91 -0.98 4.34
C VAL A 18 -7.27 -0.16 5.47
N CYS A 19 -6.00 0.19 5.30
CA CYS A 19 -5.25 1.07 6.19
C CYS A 19 -5.23 2.50 5.62
N GLN A 20 -5.26 3.50 6.51
CA GLN A 20 -5.04 4.90 6.13
C GLN A 20 -3.57 5.27 6.28
N ASN A 21 -2.94 5.66 5.17
CA ASN A 21 -1.56 6.15 5.14
C ASN A 21 -1.50 7.61 4.71
N LYS A 22 -0.39 8.29 5.03
CA LYS A 22 -0.14 9.67 4.62
C LYS A 22 1.01 9.72 3.62
N VAL A 23 0.73 10.14 2.39
CA VAL A 23 1.73 10.26 1.33
C VAL A 23 1.79 11.73 0.90
N CYS A 24 2.97 12.35 1.05
CA CYS A 24 3.20 13.76 0.69
C CYS A 24 2.23 14.78 1.32
N GLY A 25 1.57 14.45 2.43
CA GLY A 25 0.54 15.31 3.03
C GLY A 25 -0.87 14.74 2.94
N ASP A 26 -1.14 13.90 1.94
CA ASP A 26 -2.48 13.42 1.61
C ASP A 26 -2.78 12.10 2.33
N ARG A 27 -3.99 12.00 2.89
CA ARG A 27 -4.49 10.71 3.40
C ARG A 27 -4.92 9.86 2.22
N VAL A 28 -4.40 8.64 2.16
CA VAL A 28 -4.71 7.65 1.12
C VAL A 28 -5.17 6.34 1.75
N HIS A 29 -6.10 5.66 1.08
CA HIS A 29 -6.53 4.33 1.47
C HIS A 29 -5.68 3.29 0.74
N THR A 30 -5.06 2.40 1.52
CA THR A 30 -4.10 1.42 1.01
C THR A 30 -4.28 0.06 1.68
N TYR A 31 -3.90 -1.00 0.99
CA TYR A 31 -3.79 -2.35 1.53
C TYR A 31 -2.32 -2.67 1.84
N ASP A 32 -2.06 -3.38 2.94
CA ASP A 32 -0.75 -3.95 3.22
C ASP A 32 -0.61 -5.26 2.40
N CYS A 33 0.53 -5.42 1.70
CA CYS A 33 0.81 -6.62 0.92
C CYS A 33 1.35 -7.80 1.76
N GLY A 34 1.49 -7.62 3.07
CA GLY A 34 1.74 -8.68 4.05
C GLY A 34 3.20 -8.83 4.48
N GLU A 35 3.38 -9.55 5.59
CA GLU A 35 4.66 -9.68 6.31
C GLU A 35 5.78 -10.30 5.46
N LYS A 36 5.48 -11.28 4.60
CA LYS A 36 6.49 -11.94 3.75
C LYS A 36 7.23 -10.92 2.87
N ILE A 37 6.49 -9.96 2.32
CA ILE A 37 7.05 -8.90 1.46
C ILE A 37 7.72 -7.83 2.32
N ALA A 38 7.12 -7.47 3.45
CA ALA A 38 7.72 -6.54 4.41
C ALA A 38 9.10 -7.02 4.88
N ASP A 39 9.25 -8.30 5.20
CA ASP A 39 10.54 -8.91 5.59
C ASP A 39 11.56 -8.88 4.45
N TRP A 40 11.14 -9.27 3.24
CA TRP A 40 12.01 -9.24 2.07
C TRP A 40 12.49 -7.82 1.77
N LEU A 41 11.57 -6.85 1.75
CA LEU A 41 11.86 -5.45 1.45
C LEU A 41 12.71 -4.82 2.57
N SER A 42 12.42 -5.17 3.82
CA SER A 42 13.16 -4.64 4.97
C SER A 42 14.60 -5.11 4.97
N ARG A 43 14.85 -6.37 4.61
CA ARG A 43 16.20 -6.90 4.42
C ARG A 43 16.88 -6.26 3.21
N PHE A 44 16.13 -5.97 2.13
CA PHE A 44 16.69 -5.43 0.89
C PHE A 44 17.12 -3.97 1.06
N LEU A 45 16.29 -3.16 1.73
CA LEU A 45 16.55 -1.74 1.99
C LEU A 45 17.31 -1.50 3.31
N ASN A 46 17.59 -2.56 4.08
CA ASN A 46 18.17 -2.52 5.42
C ASN A 46 17.42 -1.55 6.36
N ARG A 47 16.09 -1.46 6.22
CA ARG A 47 15.21 -0.56 6.96
C ARG A 47 13.84 -1.19 7.13
N LYS A 48 13.23 -1.10 8.30
CA LYS A 48 11.85 -1.58 8.52
C LYS A 48 10.89 -0.85 7.59
N CYS A 49 10.29 -1.56 6.65
CA CYS A 49 9.36 -1.01 5.66
C CYS A 49 8.37 -2.07 5.17
N HIS A 50 7.20 -1.61 4.76
CA HIS A 50 6.09 -2.44 4.30
C HIS A 50 5.71 -2.01 2.89
N LEU A 51 5.37 -2.98 2.04
CA LEU A 51 4.80 -2.68 0.73
C LEU A 51 3.30 -2.40 0.91
N ILE A 52 2.88 -1.22 0.48
CA ILE A 52 1.48 -0.81 0.48
C ILE A 52 0.99 -0.62 -0.95
N ARG A 53 -0.25 -1.03 -1.20
CA ARG A 53 -0.93 -0.84 -2.49
C ARG A 53 -2.09 0.12 -2.34
N GLN A 54 -2.19 1.09 -3.23
CA GLN A 54 -3.35 1.99 -3.27
C GLN A 54 -4.62 1.22 -3.64
N SER A 55 -5.71 1.46 -2.90
CA SER A 55 -7.03 0.95 -3.28
C SER A 55 -7.53 1.65 -4.54
N SER A 56 -8.01 0.91 -5.54
CA SER A 56 -8.51 1.51 -6.79
C SER A 56 -9.80 2.30 -6.57
N ASN A 57 -10.57 1.93 -5.53
CA ASN A 57 -11.76 2.64 -5.08
C ASN A 57 -11.46 3.98 -4.39
N PHE A 58 -10.18 4.32 -4.15
CA PHE A 58 -9.83 5.61 -3.56
C PHE A 58 -9.78 6.72 -4.61
N SER A 59 -10.87 7.50 -4.72
CA SER A 59 -10.81 8.79 -5.40
C SER A 59 -10.04 9.77 -4.51
N ARG A 60 -8.91 10.29 -4.99
CA ARG A 60 -8.26 11.45 -4.37
C ARG A 60 -9.32 12.56 -4.39
N PHE A 61 -9.72 13.11 -3.24
CA PHE A 61 -10.53 14.33 -3.15
C PHE A 61 -9.74 15.56 -3.66
N ALA A 62 -9.04 15.42 -4.79
CA ALA A 62 -8.42 16.52 -5.48
C ALA A 62 -9.57 17.37 -6.04
N ASN A 63 -9.85 18.48 -5.36
CA ASN A 63 -10.71 19.60 -5.77
C ASN A 63 -12.13 19.69 -5.18
N ALA A 64 -12.34 19.44 -3.88
CA ALA A 64 -13.63 19.78 -3.25
C ALA A 64 -13.68 21.14 -2.53
N ASN A 65 -12.56 21.80 -2.18
CA ASN A 65 -12.61 23.12 -1.53
C ASN A 65 -11.29 23.90 -1.68
N ARG A 66 -11.12 24.60 -2.80
CA ARG A 66 -10.42 25.89 -2.80
C ARG A 66 -11.51 26.96 -2.77
N LYS A 67 -11.83 27.47 -1.59
CA LYS A 67 -12.52 28.76 -1.41
C LYS A 67 -11.50 29.76 -0.89
#